data_AF-T0NCV7-F1
#
_entry.id   AF-T0NCV7-F1
#
_cell.length_a   1.000
_cell.length_b   1.000
_cell.length_c   1.000
_cell.angle_alpha   90.00
_cell.angle_beta   90.00
_cell.angle_gamma   90.00
#
_symmetry.space_group_name_H-M   'P 1'
#
loop_
_entity.id
_entity.type
_entity.pdbx_description
1 polymer ?
#
loop_
_entity_poly.entity_id
_entity_poly.type
_entity_poly.pdbx_seq_one_letter_code
_entity_poly.pdbx_strand_id
1 'polypeptide(L)'
;MRRGKKLCLVCHCILNGNSKVGGSCKYEGANVEVVKALMDRGYGIIQLPCPENTIYGIRRWGHVKEQFDNNFYRKVSRDLLNPIVDEIQDYINDGYTLEHIVGVFGSPSCGVYHTCSSALWYGELSKNENLSDTTKNCKLC
;
A
#
# COMPACT_ATOMS: atom_id res chain seq x y z
N MET A 1 -30.39 6.14 -14.63
CA MET A 1 -28.99 5.96 -15.10
C MET A 1 -28.41 4.72 -14.43
N ARG A 2 -27.68 3.85 -15.14
CA ARG A 2 -27.18 2.58 -14.60
C ARG A 2 -25.92 2.83 -13.76
N ARG A 3 -26.00 2.69 -12.43
CA ARG A 3 -24.85 2.73 -11.50
C ARG A 3 -24.92 1.50 -10.60
N GLY A 4 -23.83 0.73 -10.52
CA GLY A 4 -23.75 -0.47 -9.67
C GLY A 4 -23.66 -0.14 -8.17
N LYS A 5 -23.16 1.06 -7.82
CA LYS A 5 -23.01 1.54 -6.44
C LYS A 5 -22.12 0.66 -5.54
N LYS A 6 -21.26 -0.17 -6.14
CA LYS A 6 -20.26 -1.01 -5.45
C LYS A 6 -18.87 -0.42 -5.64
N LEU A 7 -18.14 -0.19 -4.57
CA LEU A 7 -16.81 0.40 -4.57
C LEU A 7 -15.77 -0.57 -4.00
N CYS A 8 -14.53 -0.43 -4.48
CA CYS A 8 -13.36 -1.10 -3.95
C CYS A 8 -12.19 -0.12 -3.89
N LEU A 9 -11.44 -0.14 -2.78
CA LEU A 9 -10.18 0.57 -2.66
C LEU A 9 -9.03 -0.35 -3.07
N VAL A 10 -8.07 0.17 -3.83
CA VAL A 10 -6.85 -0.55 -4.19
C VAL A 10 -5.64 0.28 -3.83
N CYS A 11 -4.61 -0.33 -3.24
CA CYS A 11 -3.35 0.36 -3.02
C CYS A 11 -2.69 0.74 -4.36
N HIS A 12 -1.97 1.86 -4.37
CA HIS A 12 -1.43 2.48 -5.60
C HIS A 12 -0.76 1.48 -6.56
N CYS A 13 0.08 0.59 -6.00
CA CYS A 13 0.88 -0.33 -6.80
C CYS A 13 0.08 -1.41 -7.52
N ILE A 14 -1.18 -1.68 -7.16
CA ILE A 14 -2.07 -2.56 -7.94
C ILE A 14 -2.36 -1.96 -9.32
N LEU A 15 -2.49 -0.63 -9.43
CA LEU A 15 -2.71 0.03 -10.72
C LEU A 15 -1.41 0.55 -11.35
N ASN A 16 -0.35 0.70 -10.55
CA ASN A 16 0.94 1.21 -11.01
C ASN A 16 2.13 0.51 -10.33
N GLY A 17 2.52 -0.65 -10.84
CA GLY A 17 3.65 -1.45 -10.37
C GLY A 17 4.98 -0.72 -10.36
N ASN A 18 5.12 0.32 -11.20
CA ASN A 18 6.29 1.20 -11.24
C ASN A 18 6.50 2.00 -9.95
N SER A 19 5.55 2.00 -9.01
CA SER A 19 5.70 2.65 -7.71
C SER A 19 6.32 1.74 -6.64
N LYS A 20 6.48 0.44 -6.92
CA LYS A 20 7.03 -0.52 -5.96
C LYS A 20 8.52 -0.29 -5.79
N VAL A 21 9.04 -0.67 -4.62
CA VAL A 21 10.48 -0.71 -4.39
C VAL A 21 11.16 -1.58 -5.45
N GLY A 22 12.33 -1.15 -5.93
CA GLY A 22 13.07 -1.80 -7.01
C GLY A 22 13.24 -3.31 -6.78
N GLY A 23 13.06 -4.10 -7.84
CA GLY A 23 13.21 -5.56 -7.81
C GLY A 23 12.05 -6.35 -7.19
N SER A 24 10.98 -5.70 -6.72
CA SER A 24 9.84 -6.36 -6.06
C SER A 24 8.57 -6.50 -6.90
N CYS A 25 8.52 -5.92 -8.11
CA CYS A 25 7.34 -5.97 -8.97
C CYS A 25 7.36 -7.19 -9.89
N LYS A 26 6.20 -7.83 -10.04
CA LYS A 26 6.01 -9.00 -10.92
C LYS A 26 5.21 -8.67 -12.20
N TYR A 27 4.90 -7.41 -12.42
CA TYR A 27 4.09 -6.92 -13.53
C TYR A 27 4.62 -5.56 -14.02
N GLU A 28 4.48 -5.29 -15.32
CA GLU A 28 5.06 -4.11 -15.97
C GLU A 28 4.32 -2.80 -15.65
N GLY A 29 3.01 -2.87 -15.46
CA GLY A 29 2.14 -1.72 -15.23
C GLY A 29 1.15 -2.00 -14.09
N ALA A 30 -0.13 -2.14 -14.39
CA ALA A 30 -1.11 -2.61 -13.42
C ALA A 30 -1.01 -4.13 -13.21
N ASN A 31 -1.43 -4.61 -12.04
CA ASN A 31 -1.79 -6.00 -11.83
C ASN A 31 -3.11 -6.29 -12.56
N VAL A 32 -3.00 -6.73 -13.82
CA VAL A 32 -4.14 -6.95 -14.71
C VAL A 32 -5.13 -7.97 -14.14
N GLU A 33 -4.65 -9.01 -13.45
CA GLU A 33 -5.50 -10.05 -12.88
C GLU A 33 -6.46 -9.47 -11.83
N VAL A 34 -5.92 -8.70 -10.87
CA VAL A 34 -6.72 -8.06 -9.83
C VAL A 34 -7.68 -7.02 -10.43
N VAL A 35 -7.19 -6.18 -11.33
CA VAL A 35 -8.00 -5.11 -11.95
C VAL A 35 -9.15 -5.69 -12.74
N LYS A 36 -8.89 -6.70 -13.59
CA LYS A 36 -9.92 -7.37 -14.37
C LYS A 36 -10.95 -8.06 -13.47
N ALA A 37 -10.49 -8.74 -12.42
CA ALA A 37 -11.40 -9.41 -11.48
C ALA A 37 -12.32 -8.45 -10.72
N LEU A 38 -11.91 -7.19 -10.49
CA LEU A 38 -12.76 -6.15 -9.91
C LEU A 38 -13.74 -5.59 -10.96
N MET A 39 -13.27 -5.34 -12.18
CA MET A 39 -14.09 -4.84 -13.28
C MET A 39 -15.19 -5.82 -13.69
N ASP A 40 -14.87 -7.10 -13.84
CA ASP A 40 -15.82 -8.15 -14.22
C ASP A 40 -16.94 -8.32 -13.18
N ARG A 41 -16.68 -7.93 -11.92
CA ARG A 41 -17.66 -7.93 -10.81
C ARG A 41 -18.40 -6.60 -10.64
N GLY A 42 -18.12 -5.61 -11.50
CA GLY A 42 -18.83 -4.33 -11.54
C GLY A 42 -18.44 -3.34 -10.43
N TYR A 43 -17.23 -3.44 -9.86
CA TYR A 43 -16.75 -2.49 -8.87
C TYR A 43 -16.25 -1.19 -9.52
N GLY A 44 -16.64 -0.05 -8.94
CA GLY A 44 -15.89 1.19 -9.08
C GLY A 44 -14.59 1.11 -8.27
N ILE A 45 -13.46 1.39 -8.89
CA ILE A 45 -12.13 1.25 -8.29
C ILE A 45 -11.62 2.64 -7.88
N ILE A 46 -11.35 2.84 -6.60
CA ILE A 46 -10.71 4.04 -6.06
C ILE A 46 -9.26 3.69 -5.71
N GLN A 47 -8.31 4.41 -6.30
CA GLN A 47 -6.89 4.21 -6.03
C GLN A 47 -6.46 4.97 -4.77
N LEU A 48 -5.86 4.26 -3.82
CA LEU A 48 -5.22 4.89 -2.67
C LEU A 48 -3.80 5.36 -3.01
N PRO A 49 -3.34 6.49 -2.45
CA PRO A 49 -1.98 6.99 -2.63
C PRO A 49 -0.95 6.05 -1.99
N CYS A 50 0.30 6.15 -2.44
CA CYS A 50 1.42 5.41 -1.86
C CYS A 50 2.24 6.34 -0.95
N PRO A 51 2.08 6.27 0.39
CA PRO A 51 2.86 7.13 1.29
C PRO A 51 4.37 6.94 1.11
N GLU A 52 4.83 5.72 0.87
CA GLU A 52 6.25 5.44 0.63
C GLU A 52 6.81 6.17 -0.60
N ASN A 53 6.05 6.17 -1.71
CA ASN A 53 6.48 6.85 -2.92
C ASN A 53 6.35 8.38 -2.78
N THR A 54 5.32 8.85 -2.07
CA THR A 54 5.17 10.29 -1.78
C THR A 54 6.33 10.83 -0.94
N ILE A 55 6.79 10.06 0.05
CA ILE A 55 7.82 10.51 1.00
C ILE A 55 9.23 10.29 0.46
N TYR A 56 9.50 9.11 -0.12
CA TYR A 56 10.87 8.70 -0.49
C TYR A 56 11.12 8.68 -2.00
N GLY A 57 10.07 8.81 -2.83
CA GLY A 57 10.15 8.56 -4.26
C GLY A 57 10.46 7.11 -4.61
N ILE A 58 10.86 6.87 -5.86
CA ILE A 58 11.06 5.52 -6.38
C ILE A 58 12.44 4.93 -6.02
N ARG A 59 13.45 5.78 -5.82
CA ARG A 59 14.83 5.38 -5.50
C ARG A 59 15.01 5.10 -4.01
N ARG A 60 14.08 4.34 -3.42
CA ARG A 60 14.06 3.97 -2.00
C ARG A 60 14.44 2.52 -1.77
N TRP A 61 14.81 2.20 -0.54
CA TRP A 61 15.06 0.83 -0.09
C TRP A 61 13.79 0.19 0.49
N GLY A 62 13.83 -1.12 0.68
CA GLY A 62 12.77 -1.85 1.40
C GLY A 62 12.74 -1.44 2.87
N HIS A 63 11.54 -1.18 3.38
CA HIS A 63 11.33 -0.78 4.78
C HIS A 63 10.46 -1.81 5.52
N VAL A 64 10.49 -1.75 6.84
CA VAL A 64 9.61 -2.50 7.74
C VAL A 64 8.67 -1.57 8.48
N LYS A 65 7.63 -2.13 9.10
CA LYS A 65 6.62 -1.38 9.87
C LYS A 65 7.27 -0.46 10.89
N GLU A 66 8.28 -0.91 11.63
CA GLU A 66 8.93 -0.15 12.70
C GLU A 66 9.53 1.17 12.21
N GLN A 67 10.01 1.23 10.97
CA GLN A 67 10.53 2.47 10.39
C GLN A 67 9.42 3.46 10.03
N PHE A 68 8.22 2.97 9.73
CA PHE A 68 7.04 3.76 9.36
C PHE A 68 6.09 4.01 10.53
N ASP A 69 6.30 3.32 11.66
CA ASP A 69 5.51 3.49 12.86
C ASP A 69 6.02 4.68 13.71
N ASN A 70 6.01 5.86 13.10
CA ASN A 70 6.42 7.11 13.73
C ASN A 70 5.39 8.23 13.45
N ASN A 71 5.44 9.29 14.24
CA ASN A 71 4.45 10.38 14.18
C ASN A 71 4.41 11.08 12.80
N PHE A 72 5.56 11.26 12.15
CA PHE A 72 5.64 11.97 10.87
C PHE A 72 5.04 11.15 9.73
N TYR A 73 5.41 9.88 9.63
CA TYR A 73 4.89 8.99 8.60
C TYR A 73 3.38 8.76 8.77
N ARG A 74 2.92 8.57 10.02
CA ARG A 74 1.49 8.48 10.34
C ARG A 74 0.74 9.75 9.95
N LYS A 75 1.30 10.94 10.21
CA LYS A 75 0.69 12.22 9.83
C LYS A 75 0.53 12.31 8.31
N VAL A 76 1.61 12.12 7.54
CA VAL A 76 1.55 12.18 6.07
C VAL A 76 0.58 11.16 5.50
N SER A 77 0.55 9.94 6.06
CA SER A 77 -0.40 8.90 5.63
C SER A 77 -1.86 9.32 5.86
N ARG A 78 -2.17 9.96 7.00
CA ARG A 78 -3.53 10.50 7.25
C ARG A 78 -3.85 11.64 6.30
N ASP A 79 -2.95 12.60 6.13
CA ASP A 79 -3.16 13.74 5.25
C ASP A 79 -3.44 13.30 3.80
N LEU A 80 -2.76 12.25 3.33
CA LEU A 80 -2.98 11.65 2.01
C LEU A 80 -4.33 10.91 1.89
N LEU A 81 -4.81 10.29 2.98
CA LEU A 81 -6.01 9.48 2.97
C LEU A 81 -7.29 10.28 3.25
N ASN A 82 -7.21 11.35 4.04
CA ASN A 82 -8.38 12.11 4.46
C ASN A 82 -9.29 12.55 3.30
N PRO A 83 -8.77 13.13 2.19
CA PRO A 83 -9.64 13.52 1.07
C PRO A 83 -10.41 12.35 0.45
N ILE A 84 -9.81 11.16 0.44
CA ILE A 84 -10.44 9.95 -0.11
C ILE A 84 -11.45 9.38 0.86
N VAL A 85 -11.19 9.47 2.17
CA VAL A 85 -12.15 9.09 3.21
C VAL A 85 -13.40 9.98 3.12
N ASP A 86 -13.21 11.28 2.95
CA ASP A 86 -14.32 12.23 2.77
C ASP A 86 -15.12 11.89 1.49
N GLU A 87 -14.45 11.61 0.36
CA GLU A 87 -15.10 11.18 -0.88
C GLU A 87 -15.91 9.87 -0.70
N ILE A 88 -15.34 8.88 -0.01
CA ILE A 88 -16.02 7.61 0.28
C ILE A 88 -17.24 7.84 1.18
N GLN A 89 -17.14 8.75 2.14
CA GLN A 89 -18.26 9.07 3.03
C GLN A 89 -19.43 9.66 2.25
N ASP A 90 -19.17 10.55 1.29
CA ASP A 90 -20.20 11.09 0.39
C ASP A 90 -20.85 9.99 -0.46
N TYR A 91 -20.05 9.08 -1.03
CA TYR A 91 -20.58 7.91 -1.73
C TYR A 91 -21.50 7.06 -0.83
N ILE A 92 -21.08 6.78 0.41
CA ILE A 92 -21.89 6.00 1.36
C ILE A 92 -23.19 6.72 1.69
N ASN A 93 -23.15 8.05 1.90
CA ASN A 93 -24.33 8.87 2.16
C ASN A 93 -25.35 8.79 1.00
N ASP A 94 -24.87 8.63 -0.24
CA ASP A 94 -25.68 8.45 -1.44
C ASP A 94 -26.01 6.98 -1.79
N GLY A 95 -25.84 6.08 -0.82
CA GLY A 95 -26.23 4.68 -0.91
C GLY A 95 -25.28 3.78 -1.71
N TYR A 96 -24.00 4.15 -1.79
CA TYR A 96 -22.95 3.26 -2.28
C TYR A 96 -22.42 2.38 -1.15
N THR A 97 -21.79 1.28 -1.53
CA THR A 97 -21.17 0.32 -0.61
C THR A 97 -19.69 0.20 -0.92
N LEU A 98 -18.85 0.28 0.12
CA LEU A 98 -17.45 -0.08 0.02
C LEU A 98 -17.29 -1.53 0.46
N GLU A 99 -17.05 -2.45 -0.49
CA GLU A 99 -17.05 -3.89 -0.20
C GLU A 99 -15.65 -4.48 0.00
N HIS A 100 -14.63 -3.86 -0.61
CA HIS A 100 -13.29 -4.43 -0.66
C HIS A 100 -12.18 -3.38 -0.50
N ILE A 101 -11.11 -3.78 0.20
CA ILE A 101 -9.84 -3.05 0.28
C ILE A 101 -8.74 -4.01 -0.14
N VAL A 102 -8.00 -3.68 -1.20
CA VAL A 102 -6.96 -4.53 -1.78
C VAL A 102 -5.59 -3.91 -1.53
N GLY A 103 -4.84 -4.54 -0.64
CA GLY A 103 -3.46 -4.19 -0.32
C GLY A 103 -2.44 -5.16 -0.92
N VAL A 104 -1.17 -4.93 -0.61
CA VAL A 104 -0.08 -5.86 -0.93
C VAL A 104 0.37 -6.58 0.32
N PHE A 105 0.32 -7.92 0.28
CA PHE A 105 0.80 -8.78 1.34
C PHE A 105 2.24 -8.46 1.73
N GLY A 106 2.48 -8.23 3.03
CA GLY A 106 3.79 -7.93 3.58
C GLY A 106 4.27 -6.48 3.41
N SER A 107 3.49 -5.61 2.75
CA SER A 107 3.87 -4.19 2.67
C SER A 107 3.78 -3.52 4.04
N PRO A 108 4.79 -2.74 4.44
CA PRO A 108 4.76 -1.95 5.68
C PRO A 108 3.72 -0.83 5.69
N SER A 109 3.19 -0.45 4.52
CA SER A 109 2.25 0.67 4.36
C SER A 109 0.88 0.28 3.87
N CYS A 110 0.79 -0.72 2.99
CA CYS A 110 -0.47 -1.16 2.39
C CYS A 110 -0.77 -2.64 2.61
N GLY A 111 -0.10 -3.29 3.56
CA GLY A 111 -0.50 -4.60 4.05
C GLY A 111 -1.83 -4.51 4.78
N VAL A 112 -2.77 -5.42 4.47
CA VAL A 112 -4.10 -5.45 5.11
C VAL A 112 -4.04 -6.30 6.38
N TYR A 113 -3.69 -7.57 6.23
CA TYR A 113 -3.63 -8.53 7.34
C TYR A 113 -2.20 -8.85 7.78
N HIS A 114 -1.22 -8.63 6.91
CA HIS A 114 0.17 -8.99 7.15
C HIS A 114 1.11 -7.89 6.69
N THR A 115 2.17 -7.67 7.47
CA THR A 115 3.19 -6.67 7.22
C THR A 115 4.59 -7.19 7.55
N CYS A 116 5.61 -6.63 6.90
CA CYS A 116 6.99 -6.92 7.22
C CYS A 116 7.40 -6.15 8.49
N SER A 117 7.98 -6.86 9.46
CA SER A 117 8.40 -6.34 10.76
C SER A 117 9.81 -6.83 11.09
N SER A 118 10.61 -5.93 11.67
CA SER A 118 11.93 -6.24 12.22
C SER A 118 12.35 -5.15 13.19
N ALA A 119 12.64 -5.52 14.44
CA ALA A 119 13.22 -4.60 15.42
C ALA A 119 14.70 -4.30 15.12
N LEU A 120 15.35 -5.07 14.25
CA LEU A 120 16.76 -4.93 13.93
C LEU A 120 16.99 -4.18 12.61
N TRP A 121 15.96 -3.93 11.81
CA TRP A 121 16.08 -3.30 10.48
C TRP A 121 16.21 -1.76 10.57
N TYR A 122 17.38 -1.30 10.99
CA TYR A 122 17.75 0.11 11.06
C TYR A 122 19.28 0.29 10.98
N GLY A 123 19.74 1.55 10.90
CA GLY A 123 21.15 1.89 10.85
C GLY A 123 21.73 1.96 9.44
N GLU A 124 23.05 2.08 9.35
CA GLU A 124 23.77 2.22 8.08
C GLU A 124 24.12 0.85 7.50
N LEU A 125 23.57 0.55 6.31
CA LEU A 125 23.78 -0.74 5.64
C LEU A 125 25.26 -1.04 5.39
N SER A 126 26.05 -0.03 5.00
CA SER A 126 27.49 -0.18 4.72
C SER A 126 28.33 -0.45 5.98
N LYS A 127 27.78 -0.20 7.17
CA LYS A 127 28.45 -0.44 8.46
C LYS A 127 27.85 -1.61 9.23
N ASN A 128 26.88 -2.31 8.65
CA ASN A 128 26.23 -3.44 9.31
C ASN A 128 27.05 -4.72 9.08
N GLU A 129 27.91 -5.04 10.05
CA GLU A 129 28.74 -6.26 10.05
C GLU A 129 27.90 -7.56 10.08
N ASN A 130 26.66 -7.47 10.57
CA ASN A 130 25.75 -8.61 10.74
C ASN A 130 24.50 -8.49 9.86
N LEU A 131 24.64 -7.94 8.64
CA LEU A 131 23.50 -7.72 7.72
C LEU A 131 22.69 -8.99 7.47
N SER A 132 23.34 -10.15 7.38
CA SER A 132 22.67 -11.45 7.29
C SER A 132 21.65 -11.64 8.42
N ASP A 133 22.05 -11.39 9.66
CA ASP A 133 21.19 -11.65 10.82
C ASP A 133 20.08 -10.60 10.93
N THR A 134 20.39 -9.35 10.55
CA THR A 134 19.38 -8.30 10.42
C THR A 134 18.31 -8.67 9.38
N THR A 135 18.72 -9.21 8.22
CA THR A 135 17.77 -9.65 7.18
C THR A 135 16.96 -10.88 7.59
N LYS A 136 17.57 -11.85 8.29
CA LYS A 136 16.88 -13.04 8.81
C LYS A 136 15.85 -12.71 9.89
N ASN A 137 16.02 -11.58 10.59
CA ASN A 137 15.05 -11.12 11.58
C ASN A 137 13.78 -10.55 10.95
N CYS A 138 13.85 -10.09 9.69
CA CYS A 138 12.69 -9.62 8.96
C CYS A 138 11.68 -10.76 8.80
N LYS A 139 10.49 -10.54 9.34
CA LYS A 139 9.41 -11.53 9.38
C LYS A 139 8.10 -10.89 8.97
N LEU A 140 7.19 -11.74 8.52
CA LEU A 140 5.80 -11.36 8.36
C LEU A 140 5.10 -11.50 9.71
N CYS A 141 4.36 -10.47 10.11
CA CYS A 141 3.45 -10.49 11.26
C CYS A 141 2.06 -10.07 10.83
#